data_AF-A0A847NHE9-F1
#
_entry.id   AF-A0A847NHE9-F1
#
_cell.length_a   1.000
_cell.length_b   1.000
_cell.length_c   1.000
_cell.angle_alpha   90.00
_cell.angle_beta   90.00
_cell.angle_gamma   90.00
#
_symmetry.space_group_name_H-M   'P 1'
#
loop_
_entity.id
_entity.type
_entity.pdbx_description
1 polymer ?
#
loop_
_entity_poly.entity_id
_entity_poly.type
_entity_poly.pdbx_seq_one_letter_code
_entity_poly.pdbx_strand_id
1 'polypeptide(L)' 'MKKGIIVTSFGTSNRETMELCIESIENRIKERYTDYLVTRA' A
#
# COMPACT_ATOMS: atom_id res chain seq x y z
N MET A 1 5.01 -18.37 -11.35
CA MET A 1 4.06 -17.25 -11.48
C MET A 1 4.39 -16.18 -10.44
N LYS A 2 4.52 -14.90 -10.81
CA LYS A 2 4.68 -13.82 -9.82
C LYS A 2 3.32 -13.54 -9.16
N LYS A 3 3.29 -13.40 -7.84
CA LYS A 3 2.09 -13.08 -7.07
C LYS A 3 1.97 -11.56 -6.89
N GLY A 4 0.74 -11.06 -6.72
CA GLY A 4 0.45 -9.65 -6.52
C GLY A 4 -0.38 -9.39 -5.27
N ILE A 5 -0.26 -8.18 -4.73
CA ILE A 5 -1.05 -7.65 -3.62
C ILE A 5 -1.65 -6.33 -4.08
N ILE A 6 -2.97 -6.19 -3.93
CA ILE A 6 -3.69 -4.93 -4.10
C ILE A 6 -4.08 -4.45 -2.71
N VAL A 7 -3.62 -3.25 -2.35
CA VAL A 7 -4.01 -2.57 -1.11
C VAL A 7 -5.14 -1.61 -1.46
N THR A 8 -6.36 -1.95 -1.06
CA THR A 8 -7.54 -1.11 -1.25
C THR A 8 -7.92 -0.47 0.07
N SER A 9 -8.06 0.84 0.08
CA SER A 9 -8.59 1.61 1.20
C SER A 9 -9.87 2.32 0.76
N PHE A 10 -10.72 2.74 1.70
CA PHE A 10 -11.81 3.66 1.36
C PHE A 10 -11.26 4.94 0.71
N GLY A 11 -10.10 5.42 1.17
CA GLY A 11 -9.38 6.55 0.61
C GLY A 11 -9.62 7.85 1.39
N THR A 12 -8.79 8.85 1.08
CA THR A 12 -8.91 10.21 1.61
C THR A 12 -8.30 11.18 0.61
N SER A 13 -8.81 12.40 0.54
CA SER A 13 -8.18 13.51 -0.19
C SER A 13 -7.25 14.36 0.70
N ASN A 14 -7.24 14.13 2.01
CA ASN A 14 -6.30 14.78 2.92
C ASN A 14 -4.92 14.13 2.78
N ARG A 15 -3.94 14.93 2.34
CA ARG A 15 -2.58 14.46 2.04
C ARG A 15 -1.82 13.97 3.27
N GLU A 16 -1.86 14.72 4.37
CA GLU A 16 -1.16 14.37 5.60
C GLU A 16 -1.67 13.03 6.17
N THR A 17 -3.00 12.85 6.21
CA THR A 17 -3.60 11.58 6.64
C THR A 17 -3.27 10.43 5.68
N MET A 18 -3.19 10.69 4.37
CA MET A 18 -2.78 9.68 3.39
C MET A 18 -1.34 9.19 3.64
N GLU A 19 -0.40 10.12 3.83
CA GLU A 19 1.01 9.81 4.09
C GLU A 19 1.19 9.05 5.42
N LEU A 20 0.56 9.53 6.50
CA LEU A 20 0.72 8.94 7.84
C LEU A 20 0.01 7.59 8.00
N CYS A 21 -1.09 7.34 7.28
CA CYS A 21 -1.92 6.14 7.48
C CYS A 21 -1.86 5.16 6.30
N ILE A 22 -2.22 5.60 5.09
CA ILE A 22 -2.36 4.68 3.95
C ILE A 22 -0.97 4.28 3.45
N GLU A 23 -0.11 5.25 3.18
CA GLU A 23 1.23 5.02 2.65
C GLU A 23 2.12 4.29 3.65
N SER A 24 1.97 4.57 4.95
CA SER A 24 2.73 3.86 5.98
C SER A 24 2.44 2.36 6.00
N ILE A 25 1.20 1.94 5.76
CA ILE A 25 0.83 0.52 5.64
C ILE A 25 1.32 -0.07 4.31
N GLU A 26 1.17 0.65 3.20
CA GLU A 26 1.67 0.18 1.91
C GLU A 26 3.18 -0.05 1.91
N ASN A 27 3.94 0.84 2.55
CA ASN A 27 5.39 0.72 2.68
C ASN A 27 5.76 -0.51 3.52
N ARG A 28 5.07 -0.74 4.64
CA ARG A 28 5.26 -1.96 5.45
C ARG A 28 4.96 -3.24 4.68
N ILE A 29 3.95 -3.23 3.80
CA ILE A 29 3.62 -4.37 2.93
C ILE A 29 4.73 -4.57 1.89
N LYS A 30 5.18 -3.50 1.23
CA LYS A 30 6.29 -3.56 0.26
C LYS A 30 7.58 -4.11 0.87
N GLU A 31 7.92 -3.67 2.08
CA GLU A 31 9.10 -4.14 2.83
C GLU A 31 8.99 -5.61 3.23
N ARG A 32 7.79 -6.07 3.60
CA ARG A 32 7.57 -7.45 4.04
C ARG A 32 7.46 -8.45 2.88
N TYR A 33 6.94 -8.02 1.73
CA TYR A 33 6.64 -8.88 0.59
C TYR A 33 7.42 -8.45 -0.65
N THR A 34 8.75 -8.42 -0.53
CA THR A 34 9.68 -7.92 -1.57
C THR A 34 9.56 -8.63 -2.92
N ASP A 35 9.11 -9.90 -2.92
CA ASP A 35 8.97 -10.71 -4.14
C ASP A 35 7.59 -10.54 -4.82
N TYR A 36 6.69 -9.74 -4.24
CA TYR A 36 5.33 -9.53 -4.71
C TYR A 36 5.21 -8.18 -5.41
N LEU A 37 4.37 -8.11 -6.45
CA LEU A 37 3.95 -6.83 -7.01
C LEU A 37 2.91 -6.20 -6.09
N VAL A 38 3.24 -5.08 -5.45
CA VAL A 38 2.33 -4.34 -4.56
C VAL A 38 1.79 -3.09 -5.26
N THR A 39 0.46 -2.94 -5.32
CA THR A 39 -0.23 -1.81 -5.97
C THR A 39 -1.37 -1.29 -5.10
N ARG A 40 -1.76 -0.02 -5.30
CA ARG A 40 -2.94 0.61 -4.68
C ARG A 40 -4.11 0.59 -5.67
N ALA A 41 -5.32 0.42 -5.15
CA ALA A 41 -6.58 0.67 -5.88
C ALA A 41 -7.43 1.72 -5.15
#